data_AF-A8EQY1-F1
#
_entry.id   AF-A8EQY1-F1
#
_cell.length_a   1.000
_cell.length_b   1.000
_cell.length_c   1.000
_cell.angle_alpha   90.00
_cell.angle_beta   90.00
_cell.angle_gamma   90.00
#
_symmetry.space_group_name_H-M   'P 1'
#
loop_
_entity.id
_entity.type
_entity.pdbx_description
1 polymer ?
#
loop_
_entity_poly.entity_id
_entity_poly.type
_entity_poly.pdbx_seq_one_letter_code
_entity_poly.pdbx_strand_id
1 'polypeptide(L)'
;MILNISKIKTESLLLFCKDLILSYKDKINLNESELDKDIVEEFNNIGNDMLKQILNVTFPQNYYIQNAKHYRIKAVLNGYNFINNEISKNLKENETFNPSMLYFSLLALWFKELNKESTSKEYIYFILYPYFQVYDKFLVNMKDPEFKKLNIKMIELAEKVIYNFDKYNLR
;
A
#
# COMPACT_ATOMS: atom_id res chain seq x y z
N MET A 1 -1.24 -12.44 -27.00
CA MET A 1 -2.24 -11.91 -26.07
C MET A 1 -1.71 -10.61 -25.47
N ILE A 2 -2.47 -9.50 -25.56
CA ILE A 2 -2.00 -8.20 -25.07
C ILE A 2 -2.25 -8.14 -23.56
N LEU A 3 -1.17 -8.30 -22.78
CA LEU A 3 -1.20 -8.09 -21.34
C LEU A 3 -1.30 -6.59 -21.07
N ASN A 4 -2.35 -6.14 -20.38
CA ASN A 4 -2.37 -4.78 -19.86
C ASN A 4 -1.44 -4.72 -18.64
N ILE A 5 -0.19 -4.30 -18.89
CA ILE A 5 0.88 -4.22 -17.89
C ILE A 5 0.49 -3.33 -16.73
N SER A 6 -0.17 -2.18 -17.00
CA SER A 6 -0.62 -1.24 -15.98
C SER A 6 -1.59 -1.90 -15.00
N LYS A 7 -2.58 -2.66 -15.51
CA LYS A 7 -3.52 -3.41 -14.67
C LYS A 7 -2.85 -4.49 -13.84
N ILE A 8 -1.89 -5.22 -14.41
CA ILE A 8 -1.17 -6.27 -13.68
C ILE A 8 -0.34 -5.69 -12.55
N LYS A 9 0.42 -4.61 -12.82
CA LYS A 9 1.19 -3.90 -11.80
C LYS A 9 0.31 -3.35 -10.69
N THR A 10 -0.83 -2.80 -11.07
CA THR A 10 -1.81 -2.29 -10.12
C THR A 10 -2.36 -3.40 -9.24
N GLU A 11 -2.71 -4.54 -9.83
CA GLU A 11 -3.15 -5.73 -9.08
C GLU A 11 -2.05 -6.25 -8.13
N SER A 12 -0.79 -6.26 -8.55
CA SER A 12 0.35 -6.59 -7.69
C SER A 12 0.47 -5.66 -6.49
N LEU A 13 0.34 -4.34 -6.72
CA LEU A 13 0.43 -3.33 -5.67
C LEU A 13 -0.71 -3.48 -4.67
N LEU A 14 -1.94 -3.64 -5.16
CA LEU A 14 -3.12 -3.84 -4.32
C LEU A 14 -3.02 -5.14 -3.51
N LEU A 15 -2.50 -6.22 -4.11
CA LEU A 15 -2.24 -7.47 -3.40
C LEU A 15 -1.22 -7.27 -2.26
N PHE A 16 -0.15 -6.52 -2.51
CA PHE A 16 0.83 -6.17 -1.47
C PHE A 16 0.20 -5.34 -0.34
N CYS A 17 -0.55 -4.29 -0.67
CA CYS A 17 -1.23 -3.47 0.32
C CYS A 17 -2.25 -4.25 1.14
N LYS A 18 -2.98 -5.19 0.51
CA LYS A 18 -3.91 -6.10 1.22
C LYS A 18 -3.18 -6.90 2.29
N ASP A 19 -2.10 -7.57 1.91
CA ASP A 19 -1.35 -8.44 2.83
C ASP A 19 -0.69 -7.62 3.94
N LEU A 20 -0.19 -6.41 3.62
CA LEU A 20 0.32 -5.47 4.60
C LEU A 20 -0.76 -5.08 5.62
N ILE A 21 -1.95 -4.64 5.19
CA ILE A 21 -3.05 -4.29 6.10
C ILE A 21 -3.45 -5.46 7.00
N LEU A 22 -3.60 -6.66 6.42
CA LEU A 22 -3.94 -7.87 7.17
C LEU A 22 -2.87 -8.26 8.19
N SER A 23 -1.60 -7.90 7.97
CA SER A 23 -0.49 -8.27 8.85
C SER A 23 -0.47 -7.51 10.18
N TYR A 24 -1.12 -6.34 10.28
CA TYR A 24 -1.07 -5.47 11.46
C TYR A 24 -2.44 -5.08 12.03
N LYS A 25 -3.55 -5.18 11.27
CA LYS A 25 -4.88 -4.69 11.70
C LYS A 25 -5.35 -5.20 13.07
N ASP A 26 -4.93 -6.40 13.46
CA ASP A 26 -5.33 -7.05 14.72
C ASP A 26 -4.23 -6.97 15.81
N LYS A 27 -3.13 -6.26 15.55
CA LYS A 27 -1.96 -6.15 16.43
C LYS A 27 -1.82 -4.80 17.12
N ILE A 28 -2.66 -3.82 16.78
CA ILE A 28 -2.66 -2.51 17.42
C ILE A 28 -3.41 -2.62 18.75
N ASN A 29 -2.69 -2.89 19.83
CA ASN A 29 -3.22 -2.72 21.19
C ASN A 29 -3.32 -1.21 21.49
N LEU A 30 -4.54 -0.67 21.42
CA LEU A 30 -4.89 0.74 21.69
C LEU A 30 -4.56 1.22 23.12
N ASN A 31 -4.04 0.34 23.98
CA ASN A 31 -3.78 0.61 25.39
C ASN A 31 -2.39 1.21 25.66
N GLU A 32 -1.49 1.25 24.67
CA GLU A 32 -0.07 1.63 24.88
C GLU A 32 0.37 2.92 24.15
N SER A 33 -0.49 3.57 23.36
CA SER A 33 -0.07 4.76 22.60
C SER A 33 -0.47 6.06 23.29
N GLU A 34 0.51 6.93 23.55
CA GLU A 34 0.32 8.37 23.85
C GLU A 34 -0.35 9.17 22.71
N LEU A 35 -0.74 8.49 21.63
CA LEU A 35 -1.51 9.04 20.51
C LEU A 35 -3.00 9.18 20.89
N ASP A 36 -3.59 10.30 20.50
CA ASP A 36 -5.03 10.58 20.63
C ASP A 36 -5.85 9.38 20.13
N LYS A 37 -6.63 8.76 21.02
CA LYS A 37 -7.43 7.56 20.73
C LYS A 37 -8.36 7.78 19.53
N ASP A 38 -8.90 8.99 19.40
CA ASP A 38 -9.77 9.39 18.30
C ASP A 38 -9.05 9.31 16.93
N ILE A 39 -7.77 9.70 16.89
CA ILE A 39 -6.95 9.63 15.69
C ILE A 39 -6.69 8.16 15.31
N VAL A 40 -6.40 7.31 16.30
CA VAL A 40 -6.12 5.88 16.05
C VAL A 40 -7.38 5.13 15.60
N GLU A 41 -8.53 5.41 16.21
CA GLU A 41 -9.81 4.81 15.81
C GLU A 41 -10.19 5.23 14.38
N GLU A 42 -10.02 6.51 14.05
CA GLU A 42 -10.25 6.99 12.69
C GLU A 42 -9.31 6.30 11.69
N PHE A 43 -8.03 6.13 12.02
CA PHE A 43 -7.09 5.40 11.17
C PHE A 43 -7.49 3.94 10.94
N ASN A 44 -7.96 3.25 11.98
CA ASN A 44 -8.43 1.88 11.85
C ASN A 44 -9.67 1.79 10.94
N ASN A 45 -10.62 2.72 11.09
CA ASN A 45 -11.80 2.78 10.24
C ASN A 45 -11.43 2.98 8.77
N ILE A 46 -10.51 3.89 8.50
CA ILE A 46 -10.03 4.12 7.13
C ILE A 46 -9.31 2.87 6.59
N GLY A 47 -8.44 2.25 7.38
CA GLY A 47 -7.74 1.04 6.98
C GLY A 47 -8.70 -0.12 6.65
N ASN A 48 -9.77 -0.26 7.43
CA ASN A 48 -10.82 -1.23 7.18
C ASN A 48 -11.59 -0.94 5.89
N ASP A 49 -11.93 0.32 5.64
CA ASP A 49 -12.60 0.72 4.40
C ASP A 49 -11.71 0.49 3.17
N MET A 50 -10.42 0.85 3.26
CA MET A 50 -9.43 0.57 2.22
C MET A 50 -9.31 -0.93 1.94
N LEU A 51 -9.19 -1.74 2.99
CA LEU A 51 -9.14 -3.19 2.86
C LEU A 51 -10.39 -3.73 2.16
N LYS A 52 -11.58 -3.26 2.54
CA LYS A 52 -12.84 -3.65 1.91
C LYS A 52 -12.84 -3.33 0.41
N GLN A 53 -12.37 -2.16 0.01
CA GLN A 53 -12.28 -1.81 -1.41
C GLN A 53 -11.24 -2.65 -2.15
N ILE A 54 -10.07 -2.91 -1.55
CA ILE A 54 -9.05 -3.80 -2.15
C ILE A 54 -9.59 -5.21 -2.34
N LEU A 55 -10.37 -5.73 -1.39
CA LEU A 55 -11.00 -7.04 -1.49
C LEU A 55 -12.05 -7.12 -2.62
N ASN A 56 -12.71 -6.02 -2.97
CA ASN A 56 -13.66 -5.98 -4.07
C ASN A 56 -13.00 -6.08 -5.45
N VAL A 57 -11.71 -5.71 -5.56
CA VAL A 57 -10.98 -5.62 -6.84
C VAL A 57 -9.83 -6.63 -6.96
N THR A 58 -9.57 -7.42 -5.92
CA THR A 58 -8.54 -8.47 -5.92
C THR A 58 -9.16 -9.85 -5.70
N PHE A 59 -8.47 -10.90 -6.15
CA PHE A 59 -8.95 -12.26 -5.88
C PHE A 59 -8.62 -12.70 -4.43
N PRO A 60 -9.32 -13.73 -3.92
CA PRO A 60 -8.93 -14.40 -2.69
C PRO A 60 -7.50 -14.99 -2.79
N GLN A 61 -6.79 -15.09 -1.67
CA GLN A 61 -5.39 -15.54 -1.66
C GLN A 61 -5.20 -16.94 -2.28
N ASN A 62 -6.12 -17.87 -2.01
CA ASN A 62 -6.11 -19.22 -2.58
C ASN A 62 -6.16 -19.21 -4.11
N TYR A 63 -6.83 -18.23 -4.73
CA TYR A 63 -6.90 -18.13 -6.19
C TYR A 63 -5.52 -17.87 -6.79
N TYR A 64 -4.74 -16.96 -6.20
CA TYR A 64 -3.39 -16.65 -6.65
C TYR A 64 -2.45 -17.87 -6.52
N ILE A 65 -2.56 -18.60 -5.41
CA ILE A 65 -1.73 -19.81 -5.15
C ILE A 65 -2.07 -20.92 -6.15
N GLN A 66 -3.35 -21.24 -6.32
CA GLN A 66 -3.81 -22.31 -7.21
C GLN A 66 -3.48 -22.01 -8.68
N ASN A 67 -3.49 -20.73 -9.06
CA ASN A 67 -3.27 -20.29 -10.44
C ASN A 67 -1.86 -19.72 -10.67
N ALA A 68 -0.89 -19.97 -9.79
CA ALA A 68 0.45 -19.39 -9.87
C ALA A 68 1.19 -19.69 -11.21
N LYS A 69 0.82 -20.78 -11.88
CA LYS A 69 1.37 -21.14 -13.21
C LYS A 69 0.72 -20.38 -14.38
N HIS A 70 -0.48 -19.81 -14.19
CA HIS A 70 -1.16 -19.03 -15.22
C HIS A 70 -0.39 -17.73 -15.47
N TYR A 71 -0.03 -17.46 -16.73
CA TYR A 71 0.92 -16.39 -17.09
C TYR A 71 0.56 -15.02 -16.48
N ARG A 72 -0.72 -14.65 -16.40
CA ARG A 72 -1.18 -13.39 -15.81
C ARG A 72 -0.92 -13.36 -14.31
N ILE A 73 -1.30 -14.44 -13.62
CA ILE A 73 -1.17 -14.56 -12.17
C ILE A 73 0.31 -14.64 -11.78
N LYS A 74 1.11 -15.36 -12.56
CA LYS A 74 2.57 -15.36 -12.44
C LYS A 74 3.13 -13.93 -12.53
N ALA A 75 2.68 -13.13 -13.50
CA ALA A 75 3.12 -11.74 -13.61
C ALA A 75 2.68 -10.89 -12.41
N VAL A 76 1.44 -11.07 -11.91
CA VAL A 76 0.98 -10.40 -10.68
C VAL A 76 1.88 -10.76 -9.49
N LEU A 77 2.17 -12.04 -9.29
CA LEU A 77 3.02 -12.53 -8.20
C LEU A 77 4.47 -12.05 -8.34
N ASN A 78 5.00 -11.96 -9.56
CA ASN A 78 6.32 -11.39 -9.81
C ASN A 78 6.37 -9.91 -9.40
N GLY A 79 5.34 -9.13 -9.76
CA GLY A 79 5.25 -7.73 -9.34
C GLY A 79 5.11 -7.58 -7.82
N TYR A 80 4.32 -8.44 -7.18
CA TYR A 80 4.19 -8.48 -5.72
C TYR A 80 5.55 -8.77 -5.06
N ASN A 81 6.26 -9.79 -5.54
CA ASN A 81 7.57 -10.17 -5.02
C ASN A 81 8.60 -9.06 -5.23
N PHE A 82 8.53 -8.36 -6.36
CA PHE A 82 9.39 -7.20 -6.61
C PHE A 82 9.18 -6.12 -5.54
N ILE A 83 7.93 -5.72 -5.30
CA ILE A 83 7.59 -4.69 -4.29
C ILE A 83 8.08 -5.14 -2.91
N ASN A 84 7.78 -6.38 -2.53
CA ASN A 84 8.20 -6.95 -1.25
C ASN A 84 9.73 -6.92 -1.10
N ASN A 85 10.47 -7.38 -2.11
CA ASN A 85 11.93 -7.40 -2.10
C ASN A 85 12.52 -5.99 -2.06
N GLU A 86 11.96 -5.03 -2.78
CA GLU A 86 12.43 -3.64 -2.73
C GLU A 86 12.20 -3.04 -1.34
N ILE A 87 11.05 -3.28 -0.71
CA ILE A 87 10.79 -2.81 0.65
C ILE A 87 11.76 -3.48 1.64
N SER A 88 11.93 -4.80 1.59
CA SER A 88 12.84 -5.54 2.46
C SER A 88 14.31 -5.14 2.30
N LYS A 89 14.75 -4.68 1.12
CA LYS A 89 16.12 -4.15 0.94
C LYS A 89 16.33 -2.79 1.61
N ASN A 90 15.27 -1.99 1.70
CA ASN A 90 15.34 -0.62 2.21
C ASN A 90 14.98 -0.52 3.70
N LEU A 91 14.30 -1.52 4.26
CA LEU A 91 14.08 -1.67 5.69
C LEU A 91 15.10 -2.63 6.29
N LYS A 92 15.84 -2.19 7.31
CA LYS A 92 16.74 -3.07 8.06
C LYS A 92 15.92 -4.02 8.94
N GLU A 93 16.51 -5.17 9.27
CA GLU A 93 15.92 -6.10 10.22
C GLU A 93 15.70 -5.39 11.58
N ASN A 94 14.51 -5.59 12.18
CA ASN A 94 14.05 -4.93 13.42
C ASN A 94 13.87 -3.40 13.33
N GLU A 95 13.85 -2.83 12.13
CA GLU A 95 13.61 -1.40 11.96
C GLU A 95 12.12 -1.05 12.13
N THR A 96 11.84 -0.07 12.99
CA THR A 96 10.49 0.44 13.17
C THR A 96 10.01 1.12 11.89
N PHE A 97 8.77 0.84 11.49
CA PHE A 97 8.13 1.46 10.34
C PHE A 97 6.62 1.61 10.60
N ASN A 98 5.98 2.60 9.96
CA ASN A 98 4.53 2.79 10.06
C ASN A 98 3.86 2.10 8.84
N PRO A 99 3.21 0.93 9.02
CA PRO A 99 2.65 0.20 7.90
C PRO A 99 1.49 0.95 7.24
N SER A 100 0.70 1.69 8.02
CA SER A 100 -0.40 2.50 7.49
C SER A 100 0.11 3.57 6.55
N MET A 101 1.08 4.35 7.02
CA MET A 101 1.67 5.40 6.22
C MET A 101 2.31 4.85 4.94
N LEU A 102 2.98 3.70 5.04
CA LEU A 102 3.62 3.07 3.89
C LEU A 102 2.60 2.69 2.81
N TYR A 103 1.55 1.94 3.14
CA TYR A 103 0.59 1.51 2.11
C TYR A 103 -0.18 2.69 1.53
N PHE A 104 -0.57 3.68 2.34
CA PHE A 104 -1.23 4.87 1.81
C PHE A 104 -0.32 5.64 0.85
N SER A 105 0.96 5.80 1.20
CA SER A 105 1.93 6.49 0.35
C SER A 105 2.16 5.75 -0.96
N LEU A 106 2.29 4.42 -0.92
CA LEU A 106 2.40 3.59 -2.13
C LEU A 106 1.21 3.78 -3.07
N LEU A 107 -0.02 3.74 -2.54
CA LEU A 107 -1.24 3.92 -3.32
C LEU A 107 -1.37 5.36 -3.84
N ALA A 108 -1.07 6.36 -3.02
CA ALA A 108 -1.11 7.76 -3.41
C ALA A 108 -0.14 8.04 -4.57
N LEU A 109 1.11 7.60 -4.47
CA LEU A 109 2.10 7.78 -5.54
C LEU A 109 1.69 7.07 -6.84
N TRP A 110 1.16 5.84 -6.74
CA TRP A 110 0.75 5.07 -7.92
C TRP A 110 -0.44 5.69 -8.64
N PHE A 111 -1.51 6.02 -7.91
CA PHE A 111 -2.77 6.47 -8.50
C PHE A 111 -2.84 7.97 -8.73
N LYS A 112 -2.35 8.78 -7.79
CA LYS A 112 -2.46 10.24 -7.86
C LYS A 112 -1.29 10.86 -8.61
N GLU A 113 -0.06 10.56 -8.21
CA GLU A 113 1.14 11.23 -8.76
C GLU A 113 1.51 10.69 -10.15
N LEU A 114 1.56 9.36 -10.30
CA LEU A 114 1.85 8.72 -11.58
C LEU A 114 0.63 8.58 -12.50
N ASN A 115 -0.55 8.98 -12.02
CA ASN A 115 -1.82 8.98 -12.74
C ASN A 115 -2.17 7.62 -13.40
N LYS A 116 -1.75 6.50 -12.79
CA LYS A 116 -2.01 5.15 -13.30
C LYS A 116 -3.48 4.79 -13.06
N GLU A 117 -4.08 4.09 -14.03
CA GLU A 117 -5.51 3.69 -14.02
C GLU A 117 -6.52 4.83 -13.79
N SER A 118 -6.15 6.08 -14.08
CA SER A 118 -6.96 7.30 -13.83
C SER A 118 -8.32 7.37 -14.52
N THR A 119 -8.54 6.54 -15.54
CA THR A 119 -9.82 6.44 -16.27
C THR A 119 -10.69 5.27 -15.83
N SER A 120 -10.19 4.42 -14.94
CA SER A 120 -10.93 3.24 -14.50
C SER A 120 -11.86 3.58 -13.34
N LYS A 121 -13.15 3.27 -13.50
CA LYS A 121 -14.23 3.64 -12.55
C LYS A 121 -14.01 3.06 -11.15
N GLU A 122 -13.35 1.91 -11.08
CA GLU A 122 -12.98 1.22 -9.83
C GLU A 122 -11.93 2.00 -9.02
N TYR A 123 -11.27 3.01 -9.62
CA TYR A 123 -10.05 3.64 -9.11
C TYR A 123 -10.22 5.06 -8.57
N ILE A 124 -11.42 5.64 -8.68
CA ILE A 124 -11.70 6.99 -8.14
C ILE A 124 -11.60 7.02 -6.60
N TYR A 125 -11.93 5.91 -5.92
CA TYR A 125 -11.80 5.80 -4.46
C TYR A 125 -10.35 5.83 -3.98
N PHE A 126 -9.43 5.21 -4.74
CA PHE A 126 -8.00 5.12 -4.39
C PHE A 126 -7.20 6.40 -4.67
N ILE A 127 -7.78 7.39 -5.36
CA ILE A 127 -7.11 8.67 -5.68
C ILE A 127 -7.39 9.73 -4.62
N LEU A 128 -8.65 9.87 -4.20
CA LEU A 128 -9.07 10.97 -3.32
C LEU A 128 -8.74 10.71 -1.85
N TYR A 129 -8.84 9.45 -1.41
CA TYR A 129 -8.74 9.11 0.00
C TYR A 129 -7.29 9.04 0.51
N PRO A 130 -6.35 8.33 -0.14
CA PRO A 130 -5.00 8.16 0.41
C PRO A 130 -4.21 9.45 0.52
N TYR A 131 -4.36 10.38 -0.42
CA TYR A 131 -3.57 11.62 -0.44
C TYR A 131 -3.90 12.55 0.72
N PHE A 132 -5.19 12.80 0.97
CA PHE A 132 -5.65 13.59 2.12
C PHE A 132 -5.18 12.98 3.44
N GLN A 133 -5.27 11.65 3.58
CA GLN A 133 -4.86 10.97 4.81
C GLN A 133 -3.35 11.08 5.05
N VAL A 134 -2.53 10.85 4.00
CA VAL A 134 -1.06 10.94 4.05
C VAL A 134 -0.59 12.34 4.46
N TYR A 135 -1.05 13.38 3.79
CA TYR A 135 -0.51 14.72 4.01
C TYR A 135 -1.13 15.41 5.23
N ASP A 136 -2.45 15.50 5.30
CA ASP A 136 -3.07 16.31 6.35
C ASP A 136 -3.05 15.60 7.71
N LYS A 137 -3.29 14.29 7.74
CA LYS A 137 -3.39 13.57 9.02
C LYS A 137 -2.08 13.00 9.52
N PHE A 138 -1.34 12.29 8.66
CA PHE A 138 -0.09 11.65 9.09
C PHE A 138 1.08 12.62 9.23
N LEU A 139 1.12 13.74 8.48
CA LEU A 139 2.23 14.70 8.56
C LEU A 139 1.87 15.99 9.30
N VAL A 140 0.75 16.63 8.95
CA VAL A 140 0.42 17.96 9.50
C VAL A 140 -0.15 17.86 10.92
N ASN A 141 -1.16 17.01 11.14
CA ASN A 141 -1.87 16.93 12.43
C ASN A 141 -1.10 16.21 13.55
N MET A 142 -0.12 15.38 13.20
CA MET A 142 0.71 14.70 14.20
C MET A 142 1.53 15.73 14.99
N LYS A 143 1.66 15.60 16.31
CA LYS A 143 2.47 16.52 17.13
C LYS A 143 3.86 15.96 17.45
N ASP A 144 3.99 14.64 17.52
CA ASP A 144 5.24 13.96 17.84
C ASP A 144 6.26 14.06 16.68
N PRO A 145 7.43 14.70 16.90
CA PRO A 145 8.47 14.82 15.88
C PRO A 145 9.11 13.49 15.46
N GLU A 146 9.21 12.49 16.34
CA GLU A 146 9.80 11.19 15.99
C GLU A 146 8.84 10.39 15.09
N PHE A 147 7.54 10.41 15.41
CA PHE A 147 6.54 9.81 14.53
C PHE A 147 6.44 10.52 13.17
N LYS A 148 6.63 11.85 13.12
CA LYS A 148 6.74 12.57 11.84
C LYS A 148 7.92 12.09 11.00
N LYS A 149 9.10 11.96 11.60
CA LYS A 149 10.30 11.43 10.90
C LYS A 149 10.04 10.02 10.37
N LEU A 150 9.38 9.18 11.17
CA LEU A 150 8.98 7.84 10.75
C LEU A 150 8.05 7.88 9.53
N ASN A 151 7.04 8.76 9.53
CA ASN A 151 6.10 8.90 8.42
C ASN A 151 6.77 9.45 7.15
N ILE A 152 7.65 10.45 7.28
CA ILE A 152 8.44 10.98 6.15
C ILE A 152 9.26 9.86 5.51
N LYS A 153 9.93 9.05 6.33
CA LYS A 153 10.69 7.91 5.85
C LYS A 153 9.83 6.89 5.09
N MET A 154 8.57 6.69 5.50
CA MET A 154 7.65 5.81 4.77
C MET A 154 7.27 6.37 3.40
N ILE A 155 7.14 7.70 3.28
CA ILE A 155 6.90 8.37 2.00
C ILE A 155 8.12 8.19 1.08
N GLU A 156 9.32 8.48 1.58
CA GLU A 156 10.57 8.36 0.81
C GLU A 156 10.78 6.90 0.34
N LEU A 157 10.48 5.94 1.20
CA LEU A 157 10.50 4.52 0.85
C LEU A 157 9.49 4.20 -0.25
N ALA A 158 8.24 4.65 -0.08
CA ALA A 158 7.19 4.42 -1.07
C ALA A 158 7.55 5.03 -2.43
N GLU A 159 8.12 6.24 -2.44
CA GLU A 159 8.58 6.94 -3.65
C GLU A 159 9.61 6.11 -4.41
N LYS A 160 10.66 5.67 -3.70
CA LYS A 160 11.70 4.82 -4.27
C LYS A 160 11.14 3.52 -4.85
N VAL A 161 10.29 2.83 -4.09
CA VAL A 161 9.69 1.56 -4.49
C VAL A 161 8.79 1.75 -5.72
N ILE A 162 7.90 2.75 -5.72
CA ILE A 162 6.95 2.99 -6.79
C ILE A 162 7.64 3.41 -8.09
N TYR A 163 8.65 4.29 -8.05
CA TYR A 163 9.38 4.65 -9.27
C TYR A 163 10.17 3.46 -9.85
N ASN A 164 10.76 2.63 -8.99
CA ASN A 164 11.43 1.41 -9.44
C ASN A 164 10.42 0.42 -10.03
N PHE A 165 9.25 0.28 -9.39
CA PHE A 165 8.19 -0.61 -9.84
C PHE A 165 7.55 -0.15 -11.15
N ASP A 166 7.38 1.15 -11.38
CA ASP A 166 6.87 1.66 -12.66
C ASP A 166 7.81 1.33 -13.82
N LYS A 167 9.13 1.34 -13.57
CA LYS A 167 10.15 0.95 -14.56
C LYS A 167 10.31 -0.58 -14.70
N TYR A 168 9.88 -1.35 -13.70
CA TYR A 168 10.05 -2.81 -13.68
C TYR A 168 9.34 -3.50 -14.85
N ASN A 169 10.02 -4.43 -15.52
CA ASN A 169 9.43 -5.23 -16.59
C ASN A 169 8.93 -6.55 -16.02
N LEU A 170 7.64 -6.85 -16.24
CA LEU A 170 6.98 -8.07 -15.76
C LEU A 170 7.24 -9.31 -16.64
N ARG A 171 8.01 -9.15 -17.73
CA ARG A 171 8.38 -10.21 -18.67
C ARG A 171 9.45 -11.13 -18.10
#